data_AF-A0A2E2VIW0-F1
#
_entry.id   AF-A0A2E2VIW0-F1
#
_cell.length_a   1.000
_cell.length_b   1.000
_cell.length_c   1.000
_cell.angle_alpha   90.00
_cell.angle_beta   90.00
_cell.angle_gamma   90.00
#
_symmetry.space_group_name_H-M   'P 1'
#
loop_
_entity.id
_entity.type
_entity.pdbx_description
1 polymer ?
#
loop_
_entity_poly.entity_id
_entity_poly.type
_entity_poly.pdbx_seq_one_letter_code
_entity_poly.pdbx_strand_id
1 'polypeptide(L)'
;MSGIIEGILPPAMFTIGYALFVACFFCRDMLYLRALAVVGQIALIPYYIDPSAQFDWGPYVGILCTAILVCVNFFYICVLLAERRPVRLTPVEQSMYDAVFSSLPLRAYRNLFRLGDITRPEGGELLIRRGTNIDNLYLVIDGEVEVVLDSGVIKGLTKGSFIGELSFITGQTTSADVRVKGPQTTLLSWEKEKLVGSLDNDRVLSNAFDLIINTDVAGKLQRMNTGPTEGSG
;
A
#
# COMPACT_ATOMS: atom_id res chain seq x y z
N MET A 1 -42.83 44.94 -1.02
CA MET A 1 -42.29 43.58 -0.80
C MET A 1 -41.32 43.13 -1.88
N SER A 2 -41.42 43.58 -3.15
CA SER A 2 -40.49 43.20 -4.23
C SER A 2 -39.04 43.65 -4.03
N GLY A 3 -38.82 44.90 -3.58
CA GLY A 3 -37.46 45.45 -3.44
C GLY A 3 -36.59 44.83 -2.34
N ILE A 4 -37.19 44.17 -1.34
CA ILE A 4 -36.43 43.46 -0.29
C ILE A 4 -35.93 42.10 -0.82
N ILE A 5 -36.73 41.43 -1.66
CA ILE A 5 -36.35 40.15 -2.28
C ILE A 5 -35.28 40.39 -3.35
N GLU A 6 -35.39 41.47 -4.14
CA GLU A 6 -34.37 41.84 -5.15
C GLU A 6 -33.01 42.22 -4.53
N GLY A 7 -32.98 42.77 -3.31
CA GLY A 7 -31.72 43.11 -2.63
C GLY A 7 -31.04 41.94 -1.89
N ILE A 8 -31.81 40.95 -1.43
CA ILE A 8 -31.30 39.83 -0.62
C ILE A 8 -30.98 38.59 -1.48
N LEU A 9 -31.67 38.42 -2.61
CA LEU A 9 -31.49 37.26 -3.49
C LEU A 9 -30.07 37.17 -4.08
N PRO A 10 -29.43 38.26 -4.56
CA PRO A 10 -28.09 38.16 -5.14
C PRO A 10 -27.00 37.76 -4.11
N PRO A 11 -26.94 38.37 -2.90
CA PRO A 11 -26.00 37.93 -1.85
C PRO A 11 -26.27 36.51 -1.34
N ALA A 12 -27.55 36.09 -1.26
CA ALA A 12 -27.91 34.74 -0.84
C ALA A 12 -27.49 33.70 -1.88
N MET A 13 -27.72 33.96 -3.16
CA MET A 13 -27.26 33.08 -4.25
C MET A 13 -25.74 33.00 -4.30
N PHE A 14 -25.03 34.11 -4.07
CA PHE A 14 -23.58 34.13 -3.95
C PHE A 14 -23.10 33.27 -2.77
N THR A 15 -23.71 33.43 -1.59
CA THR A 15 -23.33 32.68 -0.38
C THR A 15 -23.59 31.19 -0.54
N ILE A 16 -24.71 30.81 -1.15
CA ILE A 16 -25.07 29.41 -1.42
C ILE A 16 -24.11 28.81 -2.45
N GLY A 17 -23.81 29.54 -3.53
CA GLY A 17 -22.83 29.13 -4.54
C GLY A 17 -21.44 28.94 -3.95
N TYR A 18 -21.02 29.84 -3.07
CA TYR A 18 -19.73 29.76 -2.39
C TYR A 18 -19.68 28.61 -1.36
N ALA A 19 -20.77 28.36 -0.63
CA ALA A 19 -20.87 27.23 0.29
C ALA A 19 -20.80 25.88 -0.45
N LEU A 20 -21.48 25.76 -1.60
CA LEU A 20 -21.39 24.58 -2.47
C LEU A 20 -19.98 24.41 -3.07
N PHE A 21 -19.32 25.52 -3.40
CA PHE A 21 -17.93 25.52 -3.84
C PHE A 21 -16.96 25.08 -2.73
N VAL A 22 -17.15 25.52 -1.48
CA VAL A 22 -16.36 25.05 -0.34
C VAL A 22 -16.60 23.56 -0.07
N ALA A 23 -17.85 23.10 -0.16
CA ALA A 23 -18.20 21.69 -0.01
C ALA A 23 -17.48 20.78 -1.01
N CYS A 24 -17.13 21.31 -2.20
CA CYS A 24 -16.31 20.61 -3.20
C CYS A 24 -14.97 20.10 -2.67
N PHE A 25 -14.35 20.83 -1.76
CA PHE A 25 -12.99 20.52 -1.32
C PHE A 25 -12.94 19.37 -0.32
N PHE A 26 -14.09 18.88 0.17
CA PHE A 26 -14.16 17.62 0.92
C PHE A 26 -14.09 16.38 0.01
N CYS A 27 -14.22 16.53 -1.32
CA CYS A 27 -14.15 15.42 -2.27
C CYS A 27 -12.70 15.15 -2.71
N ARG A 28 -12.18 13.96 -2.36
CA ARG A 28 -10.79 13.53 -2.65
C ARG A 28 -10.50 13.16 -4.12
N ASP A 29 -11.53 13.01 -4.97
CA ASP A 29 -11.36 12.51 -6.34
C ASP A 29 -11.25 13.62 -7.41
N MET A 30 -10.27 13.45 -8.31
CA MET A 30 -9.84 14.44 -9.33
C MET A 30 -10.91 14.80 -10.36
N LEU A 31 -11.90 13.93 -10.60
CA LEU A 31 -13.01 14.18 -11.54
C LEU A 31 -14.11 15.05 -10.92
N TYR A 32 -14.48 14.78 -9.66
CA TYR A 32 -15.51 15.52 -8.94
C TYR A 32 -15.04 16.94 -8.62
N LEU A 33 -13.76 17.11 -8.30
CA LEU A 33 -13.14 18.42 -8.10
C LEU A 33 -13.25 19.31 -9.34
N ARG A 34 -13.05 18.75 -10.54
CA ARG A 34 -13.16 19.48 -11.81
C ARG A 34 -14.61 19.77 -12.19
N ALA A 35 -15.50 18.79 -12.04
CA ALA A 35 -16.92 18.98 -12.36
C ALA A 35 -17.55 20.07 -11.49
N LEU A 36 -17.23 20.10 -10.21
CA LEU A 36 -17.81 21.05 -9.27
C LEU A 36 -17.15 22.44 -9.32
N ALA A 37 -15.88 22.54 -9.70
CA ALA A 37 -15.25 23.82 -10.06
C ALA A 37 -15.92 24.47 -11.28
N VAL A 38 -16.32 23.68 -12.29
CA VAL A 38 -17.07 24.19 -13.45
C VAL A 38 -18.45 24.72 -13.04
N VAL A 39 -19.16 23.99 -12.18
CA VAL A 39 -20.46 24.45 -11.63
C VAL A 39 -20.31 25.74 -10.82
N GLY A 40 -19.27 25.84 -9.99
CA GLY A 40 -18.96 27.06 -9.23
C GLY A 40 -18.67 28.27 -10.12
N GLN A 41 -17.95 28.07 -11.23
CA GLN A 41 -17.69 29.15 -12.21
C GLN A 41 -18.95 29.58 -12.95
N ILE A 42 -19.84 28.65 -13.32
CA ILE A 42 -21.13 28.97 -13.95
C ILE A 42 -21.99 29.81 -13.01
N ALA A 43 -22.00 29.51 -11.71
CA ALA A 43 -22.75 30.26 -10.70
C ALA A 43 -22.22 31.69 -10.49
N LEU A 44 -20.96 31.98 -10.86
CA LEU A 44 -20.38 33.32 -10.81
C LEU A 44 -20.71 34.17 -12.05
N ILE A 45 -21.12 33.57 -13.16
CA ILE A 45 -21.40 34.29 -14.42
C ILE A 45 -22.44 35.41 -14.24
N PRO A 46 -23.58 35.23 -13.55
CA PRO A 46 -24.58 36.28 -13.37
C PRO A 46 -24.04 37.54 -12.66
N TYR A 47 -23.08 37.37 -11.75
CA TYR A 47 -22.44 38.48 -11.03
C TYR A 47 -21.60 39.36 -11.96
N TYR A 48 -21.00 38.80 -13.01
CA TYR A 48 -20.17 39.55 -13.96
C TYR A 48 -20.97 40.17 -15.12
N ILE A 49 -22.22 39.75 -15.33
CA ILE A 49 -23.05 40.22 -16.45
C ILE A 49 -23.83 41.51 -16.10
N ASP A 50 -24.16 41.75 -14.83
CA ASP A 50 -24.95 42.91 -14.42
C ASP A 50 -24.05 44.06 -13.94
N PRO A 51 -23.91 45.15 -14.71
CA PRO A 51 -23.08 46.30 -14.32
C PRO A 51 -23.67 47.10 -13.17
N SER A 52 -24.98 46.96 -12.88
CA SER A 52 -25.66 47.67 -11.79
C SER A 52 -25.43 47.04 -10.42
N ALA A 53 -24.93 45.80 -10.39
CA ALA A 53 -24.59 45.03 -9.19
C ALA A 53 -23.11 45.19 -8.77
N GLN A 54 -22.33 46.02 -9.48
CA GLN A 54 -20.94 46.35 -9.13
C GLN A 54 -20.89 47.24 -7.88
N PHE A 55 -21.06 46.61 -6.71
CA PHE A 55 -20.71 47.21 -5.42
C PHE A 55 -19.18 47.36 -5.34
N ASP A 56 -18.68 48.49 -4.82
CA ASP A 56 -17.23 48.82 -4.73
C ASP A 56 -16.36 47.74 -4.04
N TRP A 57 -16.97 46.85 -3.25
CA TRP A 57 -16.26 45.84 -2.47
C TRP A 57 -16.15 44.49 -3.21
N GLY A 58 -16.84 44.36 -4.35
CA GLY A 58 -16.86 43.19 -5.21
C GLY A 58 -15.48 42.64 -5.59
N PRO A 59 -14.52 43.49 -6.03
CA PRO A 59 -13.17 43.05 -6.34
C PRO A 59 -12.43 42.45 -5.14
N TYR A 60 -12.61 43.02 -3.94
CA TYR A 60 -11.97 42.53 -2.72
C TYR A 60 -12.53 41.18 -2.26
N VAL A 61 -13.83 40.96 -2.43
CA VAL A 61 -14.47 39.66 -2.18
C VAL A 61 -13.92 38.60 -3.14
N GLY A 62 -13.81 38.92 -4.44
CA GLY A 62 -13.20 38.02 -5.44
C GLY A 62 -11.74 37.67 -5.12
N ILE A 63 -10.94 38.64 -4.69
CA ILE A 63 -9.55 38.44 -4.28
C ILE A 63 -9.48 37.52 -3.05
N LEU A 64 -10.29 37.76 -2.02
CA LEU A 64 -10.32 36.95 -0.80
C LEU A 64 -10.71 35.50 -1.11
N CYS A 65 -11.75 35.31 -1.92
CA CYS A 65 -12.21 33.99 -2.37
C CYS A 65 -11.11 33.25 -3.15
N THR A 66 -10.42 33.95 -4.05
CA THR A 66 -9.32 33.38 -4.83
C THR A 66 -8.13 33.02 -3.95
N ALA A 67 -7.78 33.86 -2.97
CA ALA A 67 -6.70 33.58 -2.04
C ALA A 67 -6.98 32.33 -1.19
N ILE A 68 -8.21 32.19 -0.66
CA ILE A 68 -8.64 30.98 0.07
C ILE A 68 -8.51 29.74 -0.82
N LEU A 69 -8.97 29.85 -2.07
CA LEU A 69 -8.89 28.75 -3.04
C LEU A 69 -7.44 28.32 -3.31
N VAL A 70 -6.54 29.28 -3.52
CA VAL A 70 -5.11 29.01 -3.74
C VAL A 70 -4.51 28.30 -2.51
N CYS A 71 -4.81 28.75 -1.30
CA CYS A 71 -4.32 28.14 -0.07
C CYS A 71 -4.78 26.69 0.08
N VAL A 72 -6.06 26.42 -0.17
CA VAL A 72 -6.62 25.06 -0.07
C VAL A 72 -6.04 24.14 -1.14
N ASN A 73 -5.97 24.58 -2.40
CA ASN A 73 -5.36 23.80 -3.47
C ASN A 73 -3.87 23.53 -3.20
N PHE A 74 -3.16 24.52 -2.66
CA PHE A 74 -1.77 24.35 -2.27
C PHE A 74 -1.60 23.30 -1.15
N PHE A 75 -2.48 23.29 -0.15
CA PHE A 75 -2.48 22.27 0.89
C PHE A 75 -2.66 20.85 0.30
N TYR A 76 -3.64 20.65 -0.59
CA TYR A 76 -3.85 19.35 -1.23
C TYR A 76 -2.71 18.96 -2.18
N ILE A 77 -2.10 19.91 -2.89
CA ILE A 77 -0.88 19.64 -3.66
C ILE A 77 0.23 19.16 -2.71
N CYS A 78 0.40 19.80 -1.56
CA CYS A 78 1.36 19.36 -0.56
C CYS A 78 1.06 17.95 -0.02
N VAL A 79 -0.21 17.64 0.28
CA VAL A 79 -0.63 16.30 0.70
C VAL A 79 -0.41 15.27 -0.40
N LEU A 80 -0.81 15.57 -1.64
CA LEU A 80 -0.63 14.67 -2.78
C LEU A 80 0.85 14.46 -3.12
N LEU A 81 1.68 15.50 -3.01
CA LEU A 81 3.12 15.40 -3.19
C LEU A 81 3.76 14.61 -2.04
N ALA A 82 3.29 14.77 -0.80
CA ALA A 82 3.68 13.96 0.34
C ALA A 82 3.32 12.48 0.12
N GLU A 83 2.07 12.24 -0.31
CA GLU A 83 1.55 10.95 -0.71
C GLU A 83 2.20 10.42 -1.99
N ARG A 84 2.89 11.21 -2.81
CA ARG A 84 3.64 10.75 -3.99
C ARG A 84 5.14 10.64 -3.75
N ARG A 85 5.65 11.03 -2.57
CA ARG A 85 7.09 11.02 -2.31
C ARG A 85 7.65 9.62 -2.55
N PRO A 86 8.68 9.48 -3.40
CA PRO A 86 9.33 8.20 -3.62
C PRO A 86 9.92 7.75 -2.29
N VAL A 87 9.60 6.51 -1.94
CA VAL A 87 10.15 5.85 -0.77
C VAL A 87 11.65 5.69 -1.02
N ARG A 88 12.48 6.44 -0.28
CA ARG A 88 13.92 6.24 -0.30
C ARG A 88 14.21 4.99 0.52
N LEU A 89 14.69 3.93 -0.14
CA LEU A 89 15.25 2.76 0.53
C LEU A 89 16.72 3.03 0.86
N THR A 90 17.19 2.47 1.96
CA THR A 90 18.63 2.37 2.25
C THR A 90 19.30 1.44 1.22
N PRO A 91 20.63 1.53 1.00
CA PRO A 91 21.31 0.68 0.00
C PRO A 91 21.12 -0.82 0.23
N VAL A 92 21.02 -1.24 1.49
CA VAL A 92 20.74 -2.63 1.87
C VAL A 92 19.31 -3.01 1.48
N GLU A 93 18.31 -2.21 1.85
CA GLU A 93 16.90 -2.43 1.46
C GLU A 93 16.72 -2.44 -0.07
N GLN A 94 17.41 -1.56 -0.80
CA GLN A 94 17.34 -1.50 -2.26
C GLN A 94 17.84 -2.81 -2.90
N SER A 95 18.98 -3.34 -2.45
CA SER A 95 19.54 -4.61 -2.95
C SER A 95 18.62 -5.81 -2.69
N MET A 96 17.84 -5.74 -1.60
CA MET A 96 16.90 -6.77 -1.18
C MET A 96 15.61 -6.70 -2.00
N TYR A 97 15.13 -5.48 -2.24
CA TYR A 97 14.00 -5.21 -3.12
C TYR A 97 14.27 -5.73 -4.53
N ASP A 98 15.41 -5.36 -5.13
CA ASP A 98 15.73 -5.76 -6.51
C ASP A 98 15.86 -7.28 -6.65
N ALA A 99 16.35 -7.97 -5.61
CA ALA A 99 16.61 -9.41 -5.67
C ALA A 99 15.40 -10.30 -5.33
N VAL A 100 14.46 -9.84 -4.51
CA VAL A 100 13.36 -10.69 -4.00
C VAL A 100 11.96 -10.09 -4.20
N PHE A 101 11.85 -8.75 -4.19
CA PHE A 101 10.56 -8.05 -4.15
C PHE A 101 10.32 -7.13 -5.35
N SER A 102 11.06 -7.29 -6.44
CA SER A 102 10.99 -6.43 -7.63
C SER A 102 9.61 -6.45 -8.32
N SER A 103 8.81 -7.47 -8.05
CA SER A 103 7.41 -7.59 -8.50
C SER A 103 6.41 -6.78 -7.66
N LEU A 104 6.81 -6.27 -6.49
CA LEU A 104 5.94 -5.49 -5.61
C LEU A 104 6.01 -3.99 -5.87
N PRO A 105 4.94 -3.24 -5.59
CA PRO A 105 5.04 -1.79 -5.42
C PRO A 105 5.99 -1.44 -4.26
N LEU A 106 6.91 -0.51 -4.48
CA LEU A 106 7.94 -0.07 -3.50
C LEU A 106 7.40 0.28 -2.11
N ARG A 107 6.17 0.81 -2.04
CA ARG A 107 5.48 1.13 -0.78
C ARG A 107 5.04 -0.10 -0.02
N ALA A 108 4.46 -1.06 -0.72
CA ALA A 108 4.05 -2.33 -0.13
C ALA A 108 5.28 -3.08 0.39
N TYR A 109 6.36 -3.10 -0.40
CA TYR A 109 7.65 -3.63 0.06
C TYR A 109 8.14 -2.94 1.34
N ARG A 110 8.23 -1.60 1.38
CA ARG A 110 8.70 -0.91 2.59
C ARG A 110 7.81 -1.20 3.80
N ASN A 111 6.50 -1.18 3.62
CA ASN A 111 5.57 -1.47 4.72
C ASN A 111 5.77 -2.90 5.23
N LEU A 112 5.88 -3.88 4.33
CA LEU A 112 6.15 -5.26 4.69
C LEU A 112 7.52 -5.42 5.38
N PHE A 113 8.57 -4.81 4.83
CA PHE A 113 9.92 -4.85 5.38
C PHE A 113 10.00 -4.24 6.78
N ARG A 114 9.26 -3.14 7.04
CA ARG A 114 9.19 -2.50 8.37
C ARG A 114 8.47 -3.33 9.43
N LEU A 115 7.59 -4.24 9.02
CA LEU A 115 6.90 -5.17 9.92
C LEU A 115 7.76 -6.39 10.24
N GLY A 116 8.84 -6.61 9.50
CA GLY A 116 9.72 -7.76 9.66
C GLY A 116 11.02 -7.40 10.36
N ASP A 117 11.55 -8.37 11.09
CA ASP A 117 12.85 -8.29 11.75
C ASP A 117 13.87 -9.14 10.99
N ILE A 118 15.09 -8.62 10.84
CA ILE A 118 16.18 -9.39 10.25
C ILE A 118 16.78 -10.29 11.32
N THR A 119 16.73 -11.60 11.09
CA THR A 119 17.31 -12.62 11.97
C THR A 119 18.45 -13.35 11.26
N ARG A 120 19.46 -13.75 12.03
CA ARG A 120 20.66 -14.46 11.53
C ARG A 120 20.89 -15.71 12.39
N PRO A 121 20.08 -16.76 12.17
CA PRO A 121 20.21 -18.01 12.93
C PRO A 121 21.52 -18.72 12.62
N GLU A 122 21.98 -19.56 13.55
CA GLU A 122 23.20 -20.34 13.39
C GLU A 122 22.99 -21.54 12.44
N GLY A 123 24.07 -22.00 11.81
CA GLY A 123 24.03 -23.19 10.97
C GLY A 123 23.59 -24.42 11.76
N GLY A 124 22.59 -25.14 11.24
CA GLY A 124 21.97 -26.31 11.89
C GLY A 124 20.81 -25.98 12.83
N GLU A 125 20.51 -24.70 13.08
CA GLU A 125 19.40 -24.28 13.94
C GLU A 125 18.05 -24.73 13.36
N LEU A 126 17.17 -25.25 14.23
CA LEU A 126 15.81 -25.65 13.87
C LEU A 126 14.87 -24.44 13.96
N LEU A 127 14.45 -23.94 12.80
CA LEU A 127 13.56 -22.78 12.71
C LEU A 127 12.10 -23.15 12.94
N ILE A 128 11.68 -24.25 12.33
CA ILE A 128 10.32 -24.75 12.43
C ILE A 128 10.37 -26.23 12.75
N ARG A 129 9.64 -26.62 13.79
CA ARG A 129 9.35 -28.02 14.08
C ARG A 129 8.04 -28.40 13.40
N ARG A 130 8.00 -29.58 12.80
CA ARG A 130 6.78 -30.16 12.22
C ARG A 130 5.70 -30.39 13.27
N GLY A 131 4.45 -30.24 12.86
CA GLY A 131 3.28 -30.46 13.70
C GLY A 131 3.02 -29.35 14.73
N THR A 132 3.77 -28.25 14.67
CA THR A 132 3.54 -27.09 15.53
C THR A 132 2.71 -26.03 14.81
N ASN A 133 2.11 -25.13 15.58
CA ASN A 133 1.61 -23.89 15.00
C ASN A 133 2.79 -23.00 14.63
N ILE A 134 2.59 -22.18 13.60
CA ILE A 134 3.57 -21.20 13.18
C ILE A 134 3.26 -19.85 13.82
N ASP A 135 4.24 -19.35 14.57
CA ASP A 135 4.15 -18.04 15.22
C ASP A 135 4.77 -16.94 14.35
N ASN A 136 5.73 -17.31 13.49
CA ASN A 136 6.45 -16.40 12.61
C ASN A 136 6.54 -16.93 11.19
N LEU A 137 6.28 -16.08 10.20
CA LEU A 137 6.58 -16.34 8.81
C LEU A 137 8.02 -15.92 8.53
N TYR A 138 8.77 -16.70 7.75
CA TYR A 138 10.15 -16.33 7.38
C TYR A 138 10.32 -16.25 5.87
N LEU A 139 11.25 -15.41 5.42
CA LEU A 139 11.72 -15.32 4.04
C LEU A 139 13.24 -15.42 4.02
N VAL A 140 13.76 -16.28 3.14
CA VAL A 140 15.19 -16.42 2.91
C VAL A 140 15.71 -15.23 2.13
N ILE A 141 16.52 -14.41 2.79
CA ILE A 141 17.17 -13.26 2.17
C ILE A 141 18.48 -13.66 1.51
N ASP A 142 19.26 -14.45 2.23
CA ASP A 142 20.58 -14.91 1.81
C ASP A 142 20.92 -16.20 2.55
N GLY A 143 21.70 -17.07 1.91
CA GLY A 143 22.02 -18.41 2.40
C GLY A 143 21.02 -19.49 1.99
N GLU A 144 21.12 -20.64 2.67
CA GLU A 144 20.36 -21.85 2.39
C GLU A 144 19.72 -22.41 3.66
N VAL A 145 18.50 -22.90 3.50
CA VAL A 145 17.72 -23.62 4.50
C VAL A 145 17.26 -24.94 3.89
N GLU A 146 17.12 -25.96 4.71
CA GLU A 146 16.61 -27.26 4.31
C GLU A 146 15.27 -27.55 4.96
N VAL A 147 14.37 -28.13 4.17
CA VAL A 147 13.05 -28.59 4.60
C VAL A 147 13.08 -30.10 4.58
N VAL A 148 12.85 -30.72 5.74
CA VAL A 148 12.79 -32.16 5.92
C VAL A 148 11.33 -32.59 6.04
N LEU A 149 10.82 -33.22 4.99
CA LEU A 149 9.45 -33.75 4.95
C LEU A 149 9.34 -35.03 5.78
N ASP A 150 8.12 -35.40 6.18
CA ASP A 150 7.86 -36.67 6.90
C ASP A 150 8.34 -37.91 6.12
N SER A 151 8.25 -37.87 4.80
CA SER A 151 8.78 -38.89 3.89
C SER A 151 10.31 -39.07 3.95
N GLY A 152 11.03 -38.25 4.71
CA GLY A 152 12.50 -38.22 4.76
C GLY A 152 13.16 -37.45 3.62
N VAL A 153 12.36 -36.93 2.67
CA VAL A 153 12.86 -36.11 1.57
C VAL A 153 13.33 -34.75 2.11
N ILE A 154 14.59 -34.42 1.81
CA ILE A 154 15.21 -33.13 2.14
C ILE A 154 15.17 -32.24 0.90
N LYS A 155 14.66 -31.02 1.04
CA LYS A 155 14.63 -30.01 -0.03
C LYS A 155 15.34 -28.75 0.41
N GLY A 156 16.25 -28.26 -0.42
CA GLY A 156 16.87 -26.96 -0.23
C GLY A 156 15.91 -25.83 -0.64
N LEU A 157 15.77 -24.84 0.24
CA LEU A 157 15.21 -23.53 -0.04
C LEU A 157 16.34 -22.52 -0.09
N THR A 158 16.26 -21.64 -1.08
CA THR A 158 17.28 -20.62 -1.37
C THR A 158 16.67 -19.22 -1.23
N LYS A 159 17.48 -18.19 -1.48
CA LYS A 159 17.03 -16.80 -1.57
C LYS A 159 15.71 -16.63 -2.31
N GLY A 160 14.80 -15.85 -1.71
CA GLY A 160 13.49 -15.52 -2.23
C GLY A 160 12.38 -16.50 -1.84
N SER A 161 12.70 -17.64 -1.22
CA SER A 161 11.69 -18.60 -0.77
C SER A 161 11.12 -18.24 0.60
N PHE A 162 9.79 -18.33 0.71
CA PHE A 162 9.13 -18.25 2.01
C PHE A 162 9.27 -19.58 2.77
N ILE A 163 9.17 -19.51 4.09
CA ILE A 163 9.19 -20.66 4.98
C ILE A 163 7.98 -20.56 5.90
N GLY A 164 7.16 -21.61 5.89
CA GLY A 164 5.97 -21.70 6.73
C GLY A 164 4.74 -20.99 6.15
N GLU A 165 4.83 -20.59 4.88
CA GLU A 165 3.77 -19.97 4.11
C GLU A 165 2.50 -20.82 4.07
N LEU A 166 2.64 -22.13 3.92
CA LEU A 166 1.48 -23.00 3.80
C LEU A 166 0.67 -23.01 5.10
N SER A 167 1.32 -23.11 6.25
CA SER A 167 0.69 -23.05 7.57
C SER A 167 0.14 -21.66 7.87
N PHE A 168 0.78 -20.60 7.39
CA PHE A 168 0.28 -19.24 7.48
C PHE A 168 -1.04 -19.05 6.73
N ILE A 169 -1.12 -19.52 5.47
CA ILE A 169 -2.29 -19.38 4.60
C ILE A 169 -3.45 -20.28 5.03
N THR A 170 -3.14 -21.56 5.27
CA THR A 170 -4.16 -22.60 5.56
C THR A 170 -4.62 -22.58 7.01
N GLY A 171 -3.84 -21.96 7.90
CA GLY A 171 -4.05 -22.03 9.35
C GLY A 171 -3.75 -23.39 9.97
N GLN A 172 -3.28 -24.37 9.18
CA GLN A 172 -2.93 -25.71 9.66
C GLN A 172 -1.54 -25.74 10.28
N THR A 173 -1.25 -26.81 11.03
CA THR A 173 0.09 -27.04 11.60
C THR A 173 1.13 -27.28 10.51
N THR A 174 2.40 -27.10 10.87
CA THR A 174 3.55 -27.21 9.96
C THR A 174 3.73 -28.65 9.45
N SER A 175 3.94 -28.81 8.15
CA SER A 175 4.03 -30.13 7.52
C SER A 175 5.45 -30.71 7.50
N ALA A 176 6.47 -29.93 7.87
CA ALA A 176 7.87 -30.29 7.72
C ALA A 176 8.75 -29.62 8.78
N ASP A 177 9.89 -30.24 9.08
CA ASP A 177 10.94 -29.62 9.89
C ASP A 177 11.77 -28.71 8.97
N VAL A 178 12.16 -27.52 9.46
CA VAL A 178 12.99 -26.60 8.68
C VAL A 178 14.23 -26.22 9.47
N ARG A 179 15.40 -26.43 8.85
CA ARG A 179 16.70 -26.17 9.47
C ARG A 179 17.57 -25.26 8.62
N VAL A 180 18.43 -24.50 9.27
CA VAL A 180 19.46 -23.70 8.61
C VAL A 180 20.56 -24.62 8.12
N LYS A 181 20.94 -24.54 6.84
CA LYS A 181 21.97 -25.41 6.27
C LYS A 181 23.37 -24.77 6.29
N GLY A 182 23.45 -23.46 6.09
CA GLY A 182 24.72 -22.72 5.99
C GLY A 182 25.10 -21.96 7.26
N PRO A 183 26.39 -21.62 7.46
CA PRO A 183 26.85 -20.85 8.62
C PRO A 183 26.46 -19.37 8.60
N GLN A 184 25.99 -18.84 7.46
CA GLN A 184 25.58 -17.44 7.30
C GLN A 184 24.26 -17.37 6.53
N THR A 185 23.16 -17.68 7.20
CA THR A 185 21.82 -17.49 6.65
C THR A 185 21.18 -16.25 7.24
N THR A 186 20.68 -15.37 6.38
CA THR A 186 19.92 -14.19 6.78
C THR A 186 18.45 -14.42 6.42
N LEU A 187 17.58 -14.22 7.40
CA LEU A 187 16.14 -14.35 7.25
C LEU A 187 15.46 -13.03 7.57
N LEU A 188 14.34 -12.77 6.91
CA LEU A 188 13.38 -11.75 7.32
C LEU A 188 12.21 -12.48 7.97
N SER A 189 11.95 -12.20 9.25
CA SER A 189 10.91 -12.84 10.05
C SER A 189 9.78 -11.88 10.36
N TRP A 190 8.54 -12.32 10.21
CA TRP A 190 7.35 -11.56 10.59
C TRP A 190 6.54 -12.34 11.62
N GLU A 191 6.20 -11.68 12.71
CA GLU A 191 5.25 -12.21 13.69
C GLU A 191 3.86 -12.30 13.07
N LYS A 192 3.25 -13.49 13.13
CA LYS A 192 2.00 -13.82 12.45
C LYS A 192 0.88 -12.84 12.82
N GLU A 193 0.71 -12.57 14.11
CA GLU A 193 -0.37 -11.72 14.63
C GLU A 193 -0.25 -10.28 14.15
N LYS A 194 0.96 -9.71 14.21
CA LYS A 194 1.25 -8.34 13.72
C LYS A 194 1.08 -8.23 12.21
N LEU A 195 1.53 -9.25 11.48
CA LEU A 195 1.43 -9.27 10.03
C LEU A 195 -0.04 -9.34 9.58
N VAL A 196 -0.81 -10.28 10.13
CA VAL A 196 -2.25 -10.42 9.82
C VAL A 196 -3.00 -9.13 10.16
N GLY A 197 -2.79 -8.55 11.35
CA GLY A 197 -3.42 -7.28 11.71
C GLY A 197 -3.05 -6.12 10.79
N SER A 198 -1.87 -6.14 10.17
CA SER A 198 -1.47 -5.12 9.18
C SER A 198 -2.07 -5.39 7.80
N LEU A 199 -2.18 -6.66 7.40
CA LEU A 199 -2.82 -7.07 6.14
C LEU A 199 -4.31 -6.73 6.14
N ASP A 200 -5.00 -6.91 7.26
CA ASP A 200 -6.43 -6.59 7.40
C ASP A 200 -6.72 -5.08 7.31
N ASN A 201 -5.76 -4.25 7.72
CA ASN A 201 -5.90 -2.79 7.73
C ASN A 201 -5.50 -2.11 6.40
N ASP A 202 -4.68 -2.75 5.57
CA ASP A 202 -4.17 -2.18 4.31
C ASP A 202 -4.42 -3.14 3.14
N ARG A 203 -5.48 -2.85 2.35
CA ARG A 203 -5.85 -3.63 1.16
C ARG A 203 -4.75 -3.69 0.10
N VAL A 204 -3.92 -2.64 -0.01
CA VAL A 204 -2.81 -2.61 -0.97
C VAL A 204 -1.72 -3.58 -0.52
N LEU A 205 -1.42 -3.60 0.78
CA LEU A 205 -0.48 -4.53 1.38
C LEU A 205 -0.96 -5.98 1.28
N SER A 206 -2.24 -6.25 1.57
CA SER A 206 -2.84 -7.59 1.45
C SER A 206 -2.75 -8.11 0.02
N ASN A 207 -3.19 -7.35 -0.98
CA ASN A 207 -3.10 -7.77 -2.39
C ASN A 207 -1.65 -8.04 -2.83
N ALA A 208 -0.71 -7.22 -2.37
CA ALA A 208 0.72 -7.38 -2.67
C ALA A 208 1.27 -8.67 -2.05
N PHE A 209 0.92 -8.94 -0.80
CA PHE A 209 1.35 -10.13 -0.07
C PHE A 209 0.80 -11.41 -0.72
N ASP A 210 -0.50 -11.43 -1.05
CA ASP A 210 -1.15 -12.55 -1.73
C ASP A 210 -0.49 -12.86 -3.08
N LEU A 211 -0.10 -11.83 -3.85
CA LEU A 211 0.60 -12.01 -5.12
C LEU A 211 1.92 -12.75 -4.95
N ILE A 212 2.75 -12.36 -3.97
CA ILE A 212 4.05 -13.00 -3.75
C ILE A 212 3.87 -14.43 -3.25
N ILE A 213 3.03 -14.62 -2.23
CA ILE A 213 2.82 -15.94 -1.65
C ILE A 213 2.30 -16.91 -2.70
N ASN A 214 1.31 -16.50 -3.51
CA ASN A 214 0.78 -17.37 -4.56
C ASN A 214 1.85 -17.71 -5.60
N THR A 215 2.73 -16.76 -5.94
CA THR A 215 3.84 -16.99 -6.87
C THR A 215 4.86 -17.99 -6.29
N ASP A 216 5.22 -17.86 -5.01
CA ASP A 216 6.15 -18.78 -4.32
C ASP A 216 5.57 -20.19 -4.20
N VAL A 217 4.32 -20.30 -3.73
CA VAL A 217 3.62 -21.59 -3.58
C VAL A 217 3.47 -22.28 -4.94
N ALA A 218 3.05 -21.55 -5.98
CA ALA A 218 2.95 -22.10 -7.33
C ALA A 218 4.31 -22.61 -7.85
N GLY A 219 5.39 -21.84 -7.62
CA GLY A 219 6.75 -22.25 -7.99
C GLY A 219 7.19 -23.53 -7.27
N LYS A 220 6.89 -23.65 -5.97
CA LYS A 220 7.19 -24.86 -5.18
C LYS A 220 6.37 -26.07 -5.64
N LEU A 221 5.09 -25.89 -5.97
CA LEU A 221 4.23 -26.96 -6.49
C LEU A 221 4.71 -27.49 -7.84
N GLN A 222 5.13 -26.61 -8.75
CA GLN A 222 5.71 -27.03 -10.03
C GLN A 222 7.00 -27.85 -9.83
N ARG A 223 7.89 -27.42 -8.91
CA ARG A 223 9.10 -28.16 -8.53
C ARG A 223 8.81 -29.47 -7.80
N MET A 224 7.65 -29.58 -7.15
CA MET A 224 7.18 -30.82 -6.52
C MET A 224 6.67 -31.83 -7.53
N ASN A 225 5.93 -31.39 -8.55
CA ASN A 225 5.39 -32.25 -9.59
C ASN A 225 6.44 -32.68 -10.64
N THR A 226 7.63 -32.07 -10.65
CA THR A 226 8.71 -32.37 -11.60
C THR A 226 9.84 -33.25 -11.01
N GLY A 227 9.57 -34.03 -9.95
CA GLY A 227 10.48 -35.07 -9.46
C GLY A 227 10.78 -36.15 -10.53
N PRO A 228 11.97 -36.79 -10.49
CA PRO A 228 12.75 -37.19 -11.66
C PRO A 228 12.00 -38.17 -12.56
N THR A 229 11.89 -37.81 -13.85
CA THR A 229 11.68 -38.81 -14.90
C THR A 229 12.90 -39.72 -14.92
N GLU A 230 12.63 -41.03 -14.86
CA GLU A 230 13.58 -42.11 -15.04
C GLU A 230 14.53 -41.82 -16.20
N GLY A 231 15.83 -41.73 -15.90
CA GLY A 231 16.91 -41.78 -16.86
C GLY A 231 17.65 -43.10 -16.70
N SER A 232 17.00 -44.19 -17.10
CA SER A 232 17.66 -45.45 -17.45
C SER A 232 18.33 -45.28 -18.82
N GLY A 233 19.65 -45.45 -18.85
CA GLY A 233 20.49 -45.43 -20.04
C GLY A 233 21.95 -45.60 -19.67
#